data_AF-A0A1V6GM68-F1
#
_entry.id   AF-A0A1V6GM68-F1
#
_cell.length_a   1.000
_cell.length_b   1.000
_cell.length_c   1.000
_cell.angle_alpha   90.00
_cell.angle_beta   90.00
_cell.angle_gamma   90.00
#
_symmetry.space_group_name_H-M   'P 1'
#
loop_
_entity.id
_entity.type
_entity.pdbx_description
1 polymer ?
#
loop_
_entity_poly.entity_id
_entity_poly.type
_entity_poly.pdbx_seq_one_letter_code
_entity_poly.pdbx_strand_id
1 'polypeptide(L)'
;MDKVILLGGIAGTIGGFAVIFYQALTYLQTDVWNSFSLFTAVNRGPASLADMVSASPGLMDTLGKCPLSAALIAAGLALLWIAGKLRNRYA
;
A
#
# COMPACT_ATOMS: atom_id res chain seq x y z
N MET A 1 -21.32 1.65 -5.23
CA MET A 1 -20.27 1.79 -4.20
C MET A 1 -19.50 0.49 -4.00
N ASP A 2 -20.18 -0.65 -3.82
CA ASP A 2 -19.55 -1.98 -3.62
C ASP A 2 -18.48 -2.36 -4.68
N LYS A 3 -18.81 -2.21 -5.97
CA LYS A 3 -17.87 -2.47 -7.09
C LYS A 3 -16.59 -1.63 -7.05
N VAL A 4 -16.66 -0.39 -6.57
CA VAL A 4 -15.50 0.52 -6.51
C VAL A 4 -14.53 0.07 -5.42
N ILE A 5 -15.06 -0.36 -4.27
CA ILE A 5 -14.25 -0.87 -3.15
C ILE A 5 -13.60 -2.20 -3.54
N LEU A 6 -14.34 -3.07 -4.23
CA LEU A 6 -13.82 -4.35 -4.72
C LEU A 6 -12.72 -4.16 -5.77
N LEU A 7 -12.95 -3.31 -6.79
CA LEU A 7 -11.93 -2.98 -7.79
C LEU A 7 -10.71 -2.29 -7.18
N GLY A 8 -10.92 -1.39 -6.21
CA GLY A 8 -9.84 -0.75 -5.45
C GLY A 8 -9.00 -1.74 -4.66
N GLY A 9 -9.64 -2.76 -4.06
CA GLY A 9 -8.94 -3.83 -3.35
C GLY A 9 -8.10 -4.73 -4.27
N ILE A 10 -8.60 -5.06 -5.46
CA ILE A 10 -7.85 -5.79 -6.49
C ILE A 10 -6.68 -4.95 -7.00
N ALA A 11 -6.91 -3.69 -7.34
CA ALA A 11 -5.86 -2.78 -7.81
C ALA A 11 -4.78 -2.57 -6.74
N GLY A 12 -5.17 -2.47 -5.46
CA GLY A 12 -4.23 -2.35 -4.33
C GLY A 12 -3.34 -3.57 -4.14
N THR A 13 -3.93 -4.78 -4.20
CA THR A 13 -3.16 -6.03 -4.09
C THR A 13 -2.23 -6.23 -5.29
N ILE A 14 -2.73 -6.06 -6.52
CA ILE A 14 -1.90 -6.17 -7.74
C ILE A 14 -0.78 -5.12 -7.73
N GLY A 15 -1.08 -3.88 -7.33
CA GLY A 15 -0.09 -2.82 -7.19
C GLY A 15 1.03 -3.17 -6.20
N GLY A 16 0.68 -3.79 -5.07
CA GLY A 16 1.65 -4.26 -4.10
C GLY A 16 2.59 -5.35 -4.64
N PHE A 17 2.06 -6.30 -5.42
CA PHE A 17 2.87 -7.31 -6.12
C PHE A 17 3.74 -6.69 -7.21
N ALA A 18 3.20 -5.77 -8.02
CA ALA A 18 3.94 -5.09 -9.08
C ALA A 18 5.17 -4.33 -8.54
N VAL A 19 5.04 -3.73 -7.34
CA VAL A 19 6.17 -3.07 -6.66
C VAL A 19 7.27 -4.08 -6.27
N ILE A 20 6.91 -5.29 -5.83
CA ILE A 20 7.90 -6.35 -5.53
C ILE A 20 8.64 -6.75 -6.79
N PHE A 21 7.91 -6.98 -7.88
CA PHE A 21 8.50 -7.31 -9.18
C PHE A 21 9.41 -6.20 -9.69
N TYR A 22 9.01 -4.93 -9.55
CA TYR A 22 9.82 -3.79 -9.93
C TYR A 22 11.12 -3.69 -9.10
N GLN A 23 11.04 -3.89 -7.78
CA GLN A 23 12.24 -3.93 -6.92
C GLN A 23 13.16 -5.09 -7.29
N ALA A 24 12.61 -6.28 -7.58
CA ALA A 24 13.39 -7.44 -7.99
C ALA A 24 14.08 -7.25 -9.34
N LEU A 25 13.39 -6.65 -10.32
CA LEU A 25 13.98 -6.30 -11.62
C LEU A 25 15.07 -5.24 -11.50
N THR A 26 14.86 -4.22 -10.67
CA THR A 26 15.85 -3.18 -10.43
C THR A 26 17.08 -3.76 -9.71
N TYR A 27 16.86 -4.65 -8.73
CA TYR A 27 17.94 -5.37 -8.06
C TYR A 27 18.81 -6.17 -9.05
N LEU A 28 18.18 -6.88 -9.99
CA LEU A 28 18.90 -7.60 -11.05
C LEU A 28 19.70 -6.68 -11.98
N GLN A 29 19.31 -5.40 -12.11
CA GLN A 29 20.00 -4.42 -12.96
C GLN A 29 21.13 -3.69 -12.23
N THR A 30 20.94 -3.36 -10.95
CA THR A 30 21.87 -2.49 -10.20
C THR A 30 22.66 -3.20 -9.11
N ASP A 31 22.40 -4.49 -8.84
CA ASP A 31 23.00 -5.31 -7.77
C ASP A 31 22.87 -4.69 -6.36
N VAL A 32 21.94 -3.74 -6.22
CA VAL A 32 21.68 -3.00 -5.00
C VAL A 32 20.19 -3.12 -4.69
N TRP A 33 19.89 -3.65 -3.52
CA TRP A 33 18.51 -3.83 -3.08
C TRP A 33 17.97 -2.50 -2.54
N ASN A 34 17.18 -1.81 -3.36
CA ASN A 34 16.57 -0.54 -2.99
C ASN A 34 15.11 -0.75 -2.54
N SER A 35 14.92 -0.88 -1.23
CA SER A 35 13.60 -1.05 -0.62
C SER A 35 12.82 0.26 -0.65
N PHE A 36 11.73 0.32 -1.41
CA PHE A 36 10.79 1.44 -1.27
C PHE A 36 10.04 1.32 0.06
N SER A 37 10.18 2.32 0.92
CA SER A 37 9.44 2.41 2.18
C SER A 37 8.05 2.97 1.98
N LEU A 38 7.10 2.58 2.84
CA LEU A 38 5.76 3.15 2.83
C LEU A 38 5.78 4.67 3.06
N PHE A 39 6.74 5.14 3.86
CA PHE A 39 7.01 6.56 4.06
C PHE A 39 7.31 7.31 2.75
N THR A 40 8.01 6.67 1.80
CA THR A 40 8.30 7.27 0.49
C THR A 40 7.04 7.45 -0.35
N ALA A 41 6.09 6.50 -0.28
CA ALA A 41 4.78 6.64 -0.91
C ALA A 41 3.94 7.75 -0.28
N VAL A 42 3.94 7.87 1.04
CA VAL A 42 3.22 8.93 1.74
C VAL A 42 3.77 10.30 1.39
N ASN A 43 5.09 10.46 1.35
CA ASN A 43 5.73 11.73 0.98
C ASN A 43 5.53 12.13 -0.49
N ARG A 44 5.38 11.16 -1.40
CA ARG A 44 5.06 11.43 -2.81
C ARG A 44 3.56 11.45 -3.10
N GLY A 45 2.73 11.15 -2.10
CA GLY A 45 1.28 11.11 -2.20
C GLY A 45 0.63 12.47 -1.92
N PRO A 46 -0.70 12.48 -1.72
CA PRO A 46 -1.44 13.65 -1.29
C PRO A 46 -0.85 14.30 -0.04
N ALA A 47 -0.72 15.64 -0.05
CA ALA A 47 -0.18 16.40 1.09
C ALA A 47 -0.94 16.12 2.40
N SER A 48 -2.24 15.83 2.34
CA SER A 48 -3.06 15.45 3.49
C SER A 48 -2.59 14.17 4.18
N LEU A 49 -2.06 13.19 3.43
CA LEU A 49 -1.51 11.96 4.02
C LEU A 49 -0.15 12.22 4.67
N ALA A 50 0.67 13.08 4.07
CA ALA A 50 1.94 13.50 4.65
C ALA A 50 1.73 14.25 5.98
N ASP A 51 0.75 15.16 6.04
CA ASP A 51 0.40 15.90 7.26
C ASP A 51 -0.17 14.99 8.36
N MET A 52 -0.98 13.99 8.01
CA MET A 52 -1.50 13.02 8.99
C MET A 52 -0.40 12.12 9.57
N VAL A 53 0.61 11.78 8.76
CA VAL A 53 1.73 10.94 9.22
C VAL A 53 2.75 11.77 9.99
N SER A 54 3.01 13.02 9.60
CA SER A 54 3.92 13.93 10.32
C SER A 54 3.36 14.33 11.69
N ALA A 55 2.03 14.34 11.85
CA ALA A 55 1.36 14.58 13.13
C ALA A 55 1.57 13.46 14.17
N SER A 56 2.07 12.28 13.78
CA SER A 56 2.29 11.15 14.70
C SER A 56 3.70 10.56 14.56
N PRO A 57 4.61 10.84 15.54
CA PRO A 57 5.98 10.34 15.49
C PRO A 57 6.08 8.80 15.46
N GLY A 58 5.13 8.11 16.09
CA GLY A 58 5.06 6.64 16.07
C GLY A 58 4.65 6.07 14.70
N LEU A 59 3.84 6.82 13.94
CA LEU A 59 3.54 6.43 12.55
C LEU A 59 4.76 6.64 11.66
N MET A 60 5.50 7.74 11.79
CA MET A 60 6.71 7.95 10.96
C MET A 60 7.72 6.80 11.08
N ASP A 61 8.02 6.35 12.30
CA ASP A 61 8.99 5.26 12.52
C ASP A 61 8.48 3.91 11.98
N THR A 62 7.19 3.62 12.15
CA THR A 62 6.58 2.38 11.62
C THR A 62 6.44 2.39 10.11
N LEU A 63 6.10 3.53 9.50
CA LEU A 63 6.05 3.70 8.04
C LEU A 63 7.45 3.69 7.39
N GLY A 64 8.48 4.13 8.11
CA GLY A 64 9.87 4.02 7.67
C GLY A 64 10.37 2.57 7.59
N LYS A 65 9.92 1.73 8.53
CA LYS A 65 10.28 0.30 8.61
C LYS A 65 9.38 -0.60 7.76
N CYS A 66 8.22 -0.12 7.32
CA CYS A 66 7.28 -0.91 6.54
C CYS A 66 7.65 -0.90 5.04
N PRO A 67 7.90 -2.07 4.42
CA PRO A 67 8.11 -2.15 2.98
C PRO A 67 6.80 -1.80 2.27
N LEU A 68 6.89 -0.92 1.26
CA LEU A 68 5.75 -0.36 0.53
C LEU A 68 4.87 -1.45 -0.09
N SER A 69 5.47 -2.55 -0.54
CA SER A 69 4.76 -3.72 -1.07
C SER A 69 3.83 -4.37 -0.04
N ALA A 70 4.32 -4.64 1.18
CA ALA A 70 3.53 -5.26 2.23
C ALA A 70 2.34 -4.39 2.63
N ALA A 71 2.55 -3.08 2.69
CA ALA A 71 1.49 -2.13 3.01
C ALA A 71 0.43 -2.03 1.90
N LEU A 72 0.82 -2.03 0.61
CA LEU A 72 -0.15 -2.05 -0.49
C LEU A 72 -0.96 -3.34 -0.52
N ILE A 73 -0.31 -4.49 -0.27
CA ILE A 73 -0.98 -5.79 -0.17
C ILE A 73 -1.97 -5.78 1.00
N ALA A 74 -1.54 -5.31 2.18
CA ALA A 74 -2.40 -5.21 3.35
C ALA A 74 -3.59 -4.26 3.13
N ALA A 75 -3.37 -3.10 2.50
CA ALA A 75 -4.43 -2.16 2.17
C ALA A 75 -5.42 -2.74 1.15
N GLY A 76 -4.92 -3.41 0.11
CA GLY A 76 -5.75 -4.10 -0.88
C GLY A 76 -6.59 -5.21 -0.25
N LEU A 77 -6.01 -6.03 0.63
CA LEU A 77 -6.72 -7.06 1.37
C LEU A 77 -7.78 -6.49 2.32
N ALA A 78 -7.47 -5.38 3.01
CA ALA A 78 -8.43 -4.70 3.88
C ALA A 78 -9.63 -4.19 3.08
N LEU A 79 -9.41 -3.59 1.91
CA LEU A 79 -10.48 -3.16 1.01
C LEU A 79 -11.32 -4.33 0.50
N LEU A 80 -10.69 -5.45 0.11
CA LEU A 80 -11.40 -6.66 -0.32
C LEU A 80 -12.24 -7.25 0.82
N TRP A 81 -11.72 -7.26 2.04
CA TRP A 81 -12.45 -7.74 3.22
C TRP A 81 -13.65 -6.86 3.55
N ILE A 82 -13.49 -5.54 3.49
CA ILE A 82 -14.59 -4.57 3.67
C ILE A 82 -15.65 -4.75 2.57
N ALA A 83 -15.23 -4.88 1.31
CA ALA A 83 -16.14 -5.15 0.19
C ALA A 83 -16.91 -6.46 0.40
N GLY A 84 -16.23 -7.54 0.81
CA GLY A 84 -16.86 -8.82 1.12
C GLY A 84 -17.89 -8.71 2.25
N LYS A 85 -17.57 -7.96 3.31
CA LYS A 85 -18.47 -7.75 4.45
C LYS A 85 -19.69 -6.90 4.10
N LEU A 86 -19.52 -5.88 3.25
CA LEU A 86 -20.62 -5.09 2.69
C LEU A 86 -21.52 -5.96 1.81
N ARG A 87 -20.94 -6.70 0.87
CA ARG A 87 -21.69 -7.62 0.01
C ARG A 87 -22.47 -8.66 0.81
N ASN A 88 -21.91 -9.18 1.91
CA ASN A 88 -22.58 -10.17 2.75
C ASN A 88 -23.66 -9.57 3.67
N ARG A 89 -23.64 -8.26 3.94
CA ARG A 89 -24.68 -7.58 4.74
C ARG A 89 -25.83 -7.01 3.90
N TYR A 90 -25.59 -6.75 2.61
CA TYR A 90 -26.55 -6.17 1.67
C TYR A 90 -26.99 -7.17 0.59
N ALA A 91 -26.75 -8.47 0.79
CA ALA A 91 -27.26 -9.57 -0.03
C ALA A 91 -28.55 -10.16 0.54
#